data_AF-A0A1Y5E8Z2-F1
#
_entry.id   AF-A0A1Y5E8Z2-F1
#
_cell.length_a   1.000
_cell.length_b   1.000
_cell.length_c   1.000
_cell.angle_alpha   90.00
_cell.angle_beta   90.00
_cell.angle_gamma   90.00
#
_symmetry.space_group_name_H-M   'P 1'
#
loop_
_entity.id
_entity.type
_entity.pdbx_description
1 polymer ?
#
loop_
_entity_poly.entity_id
_entity_poly.type
_entity_poly.pdbx_seq_one_letter_code
_entity_poly.pdbx_strand_id
1 'polypeptide(L)'
;GKLSGNAYVLISNNQRQISQTIDTYSDYINQSQRIISPKDEIALIRKDAALKKHLITLSDTTEQYLNNNNQKNKERLISEAERFQQSIQTMSSLPISVMNQVKEDTGDDLSALMGWEEEEEEKESPIIEIQSELSSWVNRYIKDVNNSLNSISHMQAVQGDLRNNVRDLQHKLTAGTKAISIQSDETQDKIVSTFALFILLMIVVSALTHLFLSRIVVKSAKNLLSAVTSLVETQSSDPISVGKQKNELSATANYFNQYLAYVENQKQKRNTELAKISDSLNKVLNAFDDIHTLNMEANNELNKTSSITDQVNILANKAEIRAQEVEGYASETHQAMRLSVEQAQSLKQANQITMHTLTQSRQSLNGLEDSVNDASSIVSSIRDISEQTNLLALNAAIEAARAGEHGRGFAVVATEVRTLSSRTQDSLGEITSILSRLTASTQNLSQSLEKIESASDTQISLTRQLGDSALEVSQKSEKSTELAQKATRYASEQKIEMQALNSAMLKVRQKADESEDFLSKISATITKRVNEIALSLGI
;
A
#
# COMPACT_ATOMS: atom_id res chain seq x y z
N GLY A 1 14.59 121.18 -49.64
CA GLY A 1 14.57 121.71 -48.26
C GLY A 1 13.61 120.95 -47.38
N LYS A 2 12.30 121.25 -47.42
CA LYS A 2 11.31 120.67 -46.49
C LYS A 2 11.08 119.15 -46.60
N LEU A 3 11.41 118.53 -47.74
CA LEU A 3 11.19 117.10 -47.99
C LEU A 3 12.40 116.19 -47.67
N SER A 4 13.59 116.73 -47.36
CA SER A 4 14.82 115.93 -47.23
C SER A 4 15.22 115.54 -45.80
N GLY A 5 14.44 115.91 -44.78
CA GLY A 5 14.72 115.58 -43.37
C GLY A 5 16.02 116.18 -42.79
N ASN A 6 16.83 116.87 -43.60
CA ASN A 6 18.07 117.50 -43.21
C ASN A 6 17.84 118.99 -42.91
N ALA A 7 17.89 119.32 -41.62
CA ALA A 7 17.70 120.65 -41.06
C ALA A 7 18.65 121.72 -41.64
N TYR A 8 19.85 121.35 -42.11
CA TYR A 8 20.84 122.30 -42.63
C TYR A 8 20.53 122.82 -44.04
N VAL A 9 19.75 122.08 -44.83
CA VAL A 9 19.47 122.41 -46.24
C VAL A 9 18.56 123.64 -46.39
N LEU A 10 17.67 123.89 -45.43
CA LEU A 10 16.78 125.06 -45.42
C LEU A 10 17.57 126.36 -45.23
N ILE A 11 18.55 126.34 -44.31
CA ILE A 11 19.39 127.50 -43.97
C ILE A 11 20.28 127.88 -45.16
N SER A 12 20.93 126.89 -45.79
CA SER A 12 21.79 127.10 -46.96
C SER A 12 21.04 127.69 -48.17
N ASN A 13 19.78 127.31 -48.38
CA ASN A 13 19.01 127.86 -49.50
C ASN A 13 18.66 129.35 -49.31
N ASN A 14 18.30 129.78 -48.09
CA ASN A 14 18.04 131.20 -47.83
C ASN A 14 19.31 132.06 -47.97
N GLN A 15 20.48 131.57 -47.51
CA GLN A 15 21.76 132.27 -47.73
C GLN A 15 22.04 132.53 -49.20
N ARG A 16 21.78 131.52 -50.05
CA ARG A 16 21.97 131.63 -51.50
C ARG A 16 21.06 132.69 -52.11
N GLN A 17 19.79 132.75 -51.70
CA GLN A 17 18.85 133.77 -52.19
C GLN A 17 19.26 135.18 -51.77
N ILE A 18 19.68 135.37 -50.51
CA ILE A 18 20.21 136.68 -50.04
C ILE A 18 21.43 137.10 -50.87
N SER A 19 22.36 136.17 -51.14
CA SER A 19 23.54 136.46 -51.97
C SER A 19 23.14 136.91 -53.38
N GLN A 20 22.22 136.20 -54.02
CA GLN A 20 21.76 136.52 -55.38
C GLN A 20 21.14 137.90 -55.46
N THR A 21 20.29 138.28 -54.50
CA THR A 21 19.69 139.62 -54.46
C THR A 21 20.74 140.72 -54.20
N ILE A 22 21.78 140.44 -53.39
CA ILE A 22 22.92 141.37 -53.24
C ILE A 22 23.70 141.50 -54.56
N ASP A 23 23.90 140.41 -55.30
CA ASP A 23 24.60 140.47 -56.59
C ASP A 23 23.80 141.30 -57.61
N THR A 24 22.46 141.21 -57.60
CA THR A 24 21.60 142.09 -58.40
C THR A 24 21.75 143.57 -58.01
N TYR A 25 21.92 143.86 -56.72
CA TYR A 25 22.25 145.21 -56.24
C TYR A 25 23.62 145.69 -56.74
N SER A 26 24.63 144.82 -56.74
CA SER A 26 25.95 145.13 -57.30
C SER A 26 25.87 145.46 -58.80
N ASP A 27 25.10 144.71 -59.57
CA ASP A 27 24.93 144.93 -61.00
C ASP A 27 24.23 146.27 -61.30
N TYR A 28 23.22 146.63 -60.49
CA TYR A 28 22.55 147.93 -60.57
C TYR A 28 23.54 149.09 -60.34
N ILE A 29 24.43 148.98 -59.33
CA ILE A 29 25.46 149.99 -59.07
C ILE A 29 26.38 150.16 -60.29
N ASN A 30 26.84 149.06 -60.91
CA ASN A 30 27.74 149.11 -62.07
C ASN A 30 27.11 149.81 -63.29
N GLN A 31 25.81 149.60 -63.54
CA GLN A 31 25.11 150.24 -64.64
C GLN A 31 24.93 151.76 -64.42
N SER A 32 24.83 152.18 -63.17
CA SER A 32 24.62 153.59 -62.79
C SER A 32 25.89 154.47 -62.82
N GLN A 33 27.08 153.88 -63.04
CA GLN A 33 28.38 154.57 -63.06
C GLN A 33 28.49 155.73 -64.07
N ARG A 34 27.70 155.74 -65.15
CA ARG A 34 27.77 156.80 -66.18
C ARG A 34 27.08 158.11 -65.80
N ILE A 35 26.26 158.11 -64.74
CA ILE A 35 25.30 159.19 -64.47
C ILE A 35 25.53 159.85 -63.10
N ILE A 36 26.38 159.26 -62.25
CA ILE A 36 26.55 159.67 -60.85
C ILE A 36 27.94 160.31 -60.61
N SER A 37 28.02 161.24 -59.65
CA SER A 37 29.30 161.79 -59.15
C SER A 37 30.18 160.67 -58.53
N PRO A 38 31.52 160.71 -58.72
CA PRO A 38 32.45 159.72 -58.14
C PRO A 38 32.31 159.55 -56.61
N LYS A 39 31.83 160.59 -55.91
CA LYS A 39 31.65 160.57 -54.45
C LYS A 39 30.46 159.70 -54.02
N ASP A 40 29.39 159.66 -54.80
CA ASP A 40 28.16 158.92 -54.47
C ASP A 40 28.28 157.46 -54.94
N GLU A 41 29.02 157.19 -56.02
CA GLU A 41 29.39 155.83 -56.46
C GLU A 41 30.18 155.08 -55.37
N ILE A 42 31.20 155.72 -54.78
CA ILE A 42 31.97 155.15 -53.67
C ILE A 42 31.07 154.85 -52.46
N ALA A 43 30.04 155.66 -52.21
CA ALA A 43 29.09 155.44 -51.11
C ALA A 43 28.19 154.22 -51.36
N LEU A 44 27.73 154.01 -52.60
CA LEU A 44 26.94 152.84 -53.01
C LEU A 44 27.77 151.54 -52.94
N ILE A 45 29.01 151.55 -53.45
CA ILE A 45 29.92 150.40 -53.39
C ILE A 45 30.25 150.03 -51.94
N ARG A 46 30.43 151.02 -51.04
CA ARG A 46 30.60 150.74 -49.61
C ARG A 46 29.39 150.06 -48.98
N LYS A 47 28.18 150.44 -49.37
CA LYS A 47 26.94 149.80 -48.89
C LYS A 47 26.82 148.37 -49.41
N ASP A 48 27.13 148.11 -50.69
CA ASP A 48 27.17 146.76 -51.25
C ASP A 48 28.17 145.86 -50.49
N ALA A 49 29.39 146.35 -50.28
CA ALA A 49 30.41 145.64 -49.51
C ALA A 49 29.97 145.37 -48.06
N ALA A 50 29.24 146.30 -47.44
CA ALA A 50 28.68 146.10 -46.10
C ALA A 50 27.62 145.00 -46.07
N LEU A 51 26.71 144.94 -47.06
CA LEU A 51 25.71 143.88 -47.17
C LEU A 51 26.35 142.50 -47.34
N LYS A 52 27.36 142.36 -48.20
CA LYS A 52 28.13 141.11 -48.35
C LYS A 52 28.82 140.69 -47.05
N LYS A 53 29.40 141.64 -46.31
CA LYS A 53 30.02 141.39 -45.00
C LYS A 53 28.99 140.90 -43.98
N HIS A 54 27.81 141.51 -43.93
CA HIS A 54 26.74 141.08 -43.04
C HIS A 54 26.26 139.67 -43.37
N LEU A 55 26.12 139.31 -44.65
CA LEU A 55 25.77 137.94 -45.05
C LEU A 55 26.77 136.89 -44.57
N ILE A 56 28.08 137.17 -44.72
CA ILE A 56 29.14 136.27 -44.23
C ILE A 56 29.07 136.12 -42.70
N THR A 57 28.92 137.23 -41.99
CA THR A 57 28.86 137.23 -40.51
C THR A 57 27.59 136.54 -40.00
N LEU A 58 26.47 136.71 -40.71
CA LEU A 58 25.22 136.02 -40.43
C LEU A 58 25.36 134.49 -40.61
N SER A 59 26.11 134.05 -41.63
CA SER A 59 26.42 132.63 -41.83
C SER A 59 27.25 132.05 -40.68
N ASP A 60 28.35 132.71 -40.31
CA ASP A 60 29.24 132.23 -39.24
C ASP A 60 28.53 132.18 -37.87
N THR A 61 27.78 133.23 -37.53
CA THR A 61 26.99 133.24 -36.28
C THR A 61 25.90 132.17 -36.25
N THR A 62 25.33 131.82 -37.42
CA THR A 62 24.37 130.71 -37.55
C THR A 62 25.04 129.37 -37.28
N GLU A 63 26.21 129.13 -37.87
CA GLU A 63 26.97 127.91 -37.66
C GLU A 63 27.39 127.73 -36.19
N GLN A 64 27.84 128.82 -35.54
CA GLN A 64 28.17 128.83 -34.11
C GLN A 64 26.95 128.51 -33.23
N TYR A 65 25.76 129.00 -33.58
CA TYR A 65 24.53 128.70 -32.84
C TYR A 65 24.05 127.26 -33.04
N LEU A 66 24.14 126.72 -34.26
CA LEU A 66 23.78 125.33 -34.55
C LEU A 66 24.72 124.33 -33.86
N ASN A 67 26.03 124.61 -33.85
CA ASN A 67 27.02 123.76 -33.20
C ASN A 67 26.99 123.89 -31.68
N ASN A 68 26.62 125.06 -31.15
CA ASN A 68 26.60 125.32 -29.72
C ASN A 68 25.38 126.19 -29.36
N ASN A 69 24.27 125.48 -29.12
CA ASN A 69 22.95 126.02 -28.81
C ASN A 69 22.92 126.69 -27.43
N ASN A 70 23.49 127.89 -27.33
CA ASN A 70 23.43 128.71 -26.13
C ASN A 70 22.79 130.07 -26.42
N GLN A 71 22.24 130.68 -25.37
CA GLN A 71 21.55 131.98 -25.44
C GLN A 71 22.45 133.06 -26.06
N LYS A 72 23.75 133.06 -25.73
CA LYS A 72 24.73 134.03 -26.20
C LYS A 72 24.92 133.97 -27.73
N ASN A 73 25.01 132.77 -28.30
CA ASN A 73 25.13 132.57 -29.74
C ASN A 73 23.83 132.92 -30.47
N LYS A 74 22.67 132.65 -29.86
CA LYS A 74 21.37 133.09 -30.38
C LYS A 74 21.26 134.60 -30.46
N GLU A 75 21.63 135.30 -29.39
CA GLU A 75 21.63 136.76 -29.33
C GLU A 75 22.59 137.38 -30.34
N ARG A 76 23.78 136.78 -30.54
CA ARG A 76 24.72 137.19 -31.59
C ARG A 76 24.14 137.07 -33.00
N LEU A 77 23.47 135.95 -33.29
CA LEU A 77 22.81 135.74 -34.58
C LEU A 77 21.70 136.77 -34.83
N ILE A 78 20.83 136.99 -33.83
CA ILE A 78 19.73 137.97 -33.93
C ILE A 78 20.29 139.38 -34.11
N SER A 79 21.28 139.76 -33.30
CA SER A 79 21.89 141.09 -33.38
C SER A 79 22.56 141.34 -34.73
N GLU A 80 23.19 140.32 -35.32
CA GLU A 80 23.78 140.46 -36.66
C GLU A 80 22.71 140.54 -37.75
N ALA A 81 21.60 139.80 -37.63
CA ALA A 81 20.47 139.92 -38.55
C ALA A 81 19.81 141.31 -38.50
N GLU A 82 19.66 141.88 -37.29
CA GLU A 82 19.16 143.25 -37.10
C GLU A 82 20.09 144.29 -37.73
N ARG A 83 21.42 144.13 -37.56
CA ARG A 83 22.42 145.00 -38.22
C ARG A 83 22.36 144.90 -39.73
N PHE A 84 22.21 143.69 -40.26
CA PHE A 84 22.04 143.46 -41.69
C PHE A 84 20.78 144.19 -42.19
N GLN A 85 19.67 144.07 -41.46
CA GLN A 85 18.42 144.76 -41.79
C GLN A 85 18.55 146.29 -41.72
N GLN A 86 19.26 146.84 -40.73
CA GLN A 86 19.60 148.26 -40.68
C GLN A 86 20.44 148.70 -41.88
N SER A 87 21.44 147.90 -42.28
CA SER A 87 22.25 148.19 -43.46
C SER A 87 21.39 148.24 -44.73
N ILE A 88 20.41 147.34 -44.88
CA ILE A 88 19.44 147.35 -45.97
C ILE A 88 18.59 148.63 -45.94
N GLN A 89 18.10 149.06 -44.78
CA GLN A 89 17.29 150.28 -44.65
C GLN A 89 18.04 151.55 -45.04
N THR A 90 19.35 151.62 -44.77
CA THR A 90 20.16 152.78 -45.13
C THR A 90 20.38 152.93 -46.64
N MET A 91 20.00 151.96 -47.49
CA MET A 91 20.17 152.06 -48.96
C MET A 91 19.54 153.32 -49.58
N SER A 92 18.47 153.87 -48.98
CA SER A 92 17.66 154.99 -49.49
C SER A 92 18.19 156.43 -49.25
N SER A 93 19.32 156.62 -48.56
CA SER A 93 19.70 157.91 -47.96
C SER A 93 20.57 158.89 -48.79
N LEU A 94 20.57 158.85 -50.13
CA LEU A 94 21.40 159.75 -50.98
C LEU A 94 20.56 160.47 -52.06
N PRO A 95 20.92 161.72 -52.46
CA PRO A 95 20.00 162.64 -53.13
C PRO A 95 19.82 162.33 -54.62
N ILE A 96 18.67 161.74 -54.94
CA ILE A 96 17.66 161.95 -56.00
C ILE A 96 18.03 162.65 -57.35
N SER A 97 19.16 163.30 -57.56
CA SER A 97 19.43 164.03 -58.82
C SER A 97 19.93 163.18 -60.01
N VAL A 98 19.89 161.84 -59.91
CA VAL A 98 20.25 160.92 -61.01
C VAL A 98 19.05 160.03 -61.43
N MET A 99 17.86 160.36 -60.91
CA MET A 99 16.75 159.41 -60.83
C MET A 99 15.83 159.34 -62.05
N ASN A 100 16.05 160.10 -63.12
CA ASN A 100 15.25 160.01 -64.34
C ASN A 100 15.99 160.69 -65.51
N GLN A 101 16.76 159.93 -66.30
CA GLN A 101 17.07 160.19 -67.72
C GLN A 101 18.10 159.19 -68.23
N VAL A 102 17.70 157.94 -68.44
CA VAL A 102 18.06 157.19 -69.66
C VAL A 102 16.86 156.29 -69.97
N LYS A 103 16.00 156.82 -70.84
CA LYS A 103 15.00 156.11 -71.63
C LYS A 103 15.55 156.14 -73.06
N GLU A 104 15.73 154.99 -73.68
CA GLU A 104 15.86 154.74 -75.14
C GLU A 104 16.13 153.23 -75.30
N ASP A 105 15.59 152.50 -76.27
CA ASP A 105 14.61 152.80 -77.31
C ASP A 105 14.05 151.46 -77.82
N THR A 106 12.96 151.57 -78.56
CA THR A 106 11.79 150.75 -78.79
C THR A 106 11.88 149.57 -79.77
N GLY A 107 10.85 148.71 -79.70
CA GLY A 107 10.28 147.99 -80.84
C GLY A 107 9.25 146.91 -80.43
N ASP A 108 7.93 147.22 -80.46
CA ASP A 108 6.90 146.42 -81.20
C ASP A 108 5.47 147.04 -81.16
N ASP A 109 5.19 147.90 -82.14
CA ASP A 109 4.15 147.84 -83.18
C ASP A 109 2.71 147.29 -82.97
N LEU A 110 2.04 147.51 -81.82
CA LEU A 110 0.57 147.29 -81.75
C LEU A 110 -0.25 148.43 -81.10
N SER A 111 0.37 149.34 -80.34
CA SER A 111 -0.37 150.42 -79.65
C SER A 111 -0.75 151.61 -80.56
N ALA A 112 -0.12 151.78 -81.72
CA ALA A 112 -0.33 152.92 -82.61
C ALA A 112 -1.64 152.89 -83.43
N LEU A 113 -2.48 151.85 -83.27
CA LEU A 113 -3.69 151.67 -84.10
C LEU A 113 -5.02 151.80 -83.34
N MET A 114 -5.04 151.97 -82.01
CA MET A 114 -6.26 151.86 -81.18
C MET A 114 -6.63 153.08 -80.33
N GLY A 115 -5.91 154.20 -80.41
CA GLY A 115 -6.42 155.52 -79.98
C GLY A 115 -6.97 155.65 -78.54
N TRP A 116 -6.50 154.89 -77.55
CA TRP A 116 -6.79 155.09 -76.12
C TRP A 116 -5.50 155.20 -75.30
N GLU A 117 -5.43 156.24 -74.47
CA GLU A 117 -4.29 156.71 -73.68
C GLU A 117 -3.82 155.66 -72.65
N GLU A 118 -2.54 155.31 -72.71
CA GLU A 118 -1.85 154.50 -71.72
C GLU A 118 -1.61 155.35 -70.45
N GLU A 119 -2.27 154.99 -69.36
CA GLU A 119 -1.98 155.49 -68.02
C GLU A 119 -0.56 155.06 -67.62
N GLU A 120 0.33 156.03 -67.41
CA GLU A 120 1.69 155.82 -66.91
C GLU A 120 1.64 155.20 -65.50
N GLU A 121 1.87 153.88 -65.40
CA GLU A 121 2.19 153.21 -64.13
C GLU A 121 3.45 153.82 -63.52
N GLU A 122 3.34 154.33 -62.29
CA GLU A 122 4.48 154.65 -61.42
C GLU A 122 5.33 153.40 -61.20
N LYS A 123 6.28 153.13 -62.11
CA LYS A 123 7.32 152.12 -61.90
C LYS A 123 8.18 152.55 -60.71
N GLU A 124 8.02 151.83 -59.60
CA GLU A 124 8.91 151.94 -58.44
C GLU A 124 10.38 151.78 -58.86
N SER A 125 11.25 152.55 -58.20
CA SER A 125 12.68 152.54 -58.50
C SER A 125 13.26 151.11 -58.26
N PRO A 126 14.07 150.55 -59.19
CA PRO A 126 14.63 149.18 -59.07
C PRO A 126 15.37 148.90 -57.75
N ILE A 127 15.87 149.95 -57.10
CA ILE A 127 16.56 149.84 -55.81
C ILE A 127 15.62 149.55 -54.63
N ILE A 128 14.35 149.97 -54.72
CA ILE A 128 13.31 149.75 -53.70
C ILE A 128 12.86 148.28 -53.72
N GLU A 129 12.74 147.69 -54.90
CA GLU A 129 12.41 146.27 -55.09
C GLU A 129 13.50 145.35 -54.49
N ILE A 130 14.76 145.63 -54.79
CA ILE A 130 15.93 144.93 -54.23
C ILE A 130 15.95 145.04 -52.69
N GLN A 131 15.65 146.22 -52.15
CA GLN A 131 15.59 146.44 -50.70
C GLN A 131 14.48 145.60 -50.04
N SER A 132 13.30 145.52 -50.67
CA SER A 132 12.17 144.72 -50.20
C SER A 132 12.46 143.22 -50.21
N GLU A 133 13.05 142.70 -51.29
CA GLU A 133 13.47 141.30 -51.37
C GLU A 133 14.51 140.96 -50.29
N LEU A 134 15.56 141.77 -50.14
CA LEU A 134 16.59 141.53 -49.13
C LEU A 134 16.00 141.49 -47.71
N SER A 135 15.08 142.39 -47.39
CA SER A 135 14.43 142.39 -46.07
C SER A 135 13.55 141.14 -45.85
N SER A 136 12.88 140.64 -46.88
CA SER A 136 12.06 139.42 -46.80
C SER A 136 12.92 138.17 -46.53
N TRP A 137 14.03 138.03 -47.25
CA TRP A 137 14.93 136.89 -47.10
C TRP A 137 15.62 136.84 -45.73
N VAL A 138 16.05 137.99 -45.21
CA VAL A 138 16.67 138.08 -43.86
C VAL A 138 15.67 137.70 -42.76
N ASN A 139 14.42 138.18 -42.83
CA ASN A 139 13.38 137.82 -41.85
C ASN A 139 13.07 136.31 -41.85
N ARG A 140 13.03 135.70 -43.04
CA ARG A 140 12.78 134.27 -43.18
C ARG A 140 13.94 133.42 -42.67
N TYR A 141 15.17 133.91 -42.81
CA TYR A 141 16.39 133.21 -42.41
C TYR A 141 16.39 132.83 -40.92
N ILE A 142 16.06 133.75 -40.01
CA ILE A 142 16.02 133.49 -38.55
C ILE A 142 15.01 132.40 -38.19
N LYS A 143 13.84 132.41 -38.85
CA LYS A 143 12.78 131.42 -38.59
C LYS A 143 13.23 130.01 -38.96
N ASP A 144 13.94 129.87 -40.08
CA ASP A 144 14.44 128.57 -40.54
C ASP A 144 15.59 128.05 -39.65
N VAL A 145 16.44 128.92 -39.10
CA VAL A 145 17.49 128.52 -38.13
C VAL A 145 16.89 127.91 -36.85
N ASN A 146 15.84 128.51 -36.27
CA ASN A 146 15.20 127.98 -35.07
C ASN A 146 14.50 126.63 -35.32
N ASN A 147 13.87 126.44 -36.48
CA ASN A 147 13.21 125.18 -36.84
C ASN A 147 14.20 124.01 -36.93
N SER A 148 15.40 124.30 -37.45
CA SER A 148 16.47 123.31 -37.60
C SER A 148 16.99 122.78 -36.25
N LEU A 149 17.10 123.66 -35.25
CA LEU A 149 17.57 123.33 -33.91
C LEU A 149 16.63 122.38 -33.15
N ASN A 150 15.32 122.63 -33.22
CA ASN A 150 14.30 121.78 -32.59
C ASN A 150 14.34 120.36 -33.17
N SER A 151 14.56 120.23 -34.48
CA SER A 151 14.64 118.92 -35.15
C SER A 151 15.86 118.11 -34.71
N ILE A 152 17.01 118.76 -34.46
CA ILE A 152 18.23 118.10 -33.98
C ILE A 152 18.06 117.59 -32.54
N SER A 153 17.43 118.38 -31.66
CA SER A 153 17.23 118.00 -30.26
C SER A 153 16.29 116.80 -30.06
N HIS A 154 15.22 116.71 -30.86
CA HIS A 154 14.27 115.60 -30.80
C HIS A 154 14.91 114.27 -31.21
N MET A 155 15.80 114.29 -32.19
CA MET A 155 16.48 113.09 -32.70
C MET A 155 17.46 112.49 -31.68
N GLN A 156 18.11 113.32 -30.86
CA GLN A 156 19.02 112.86 -29.80
C GLN A 156 18.28 112.22 -28.62
N ALA A 157 17.10 112.74 -28.23
CA ALA A 157 16.31 112.18 -27.14
C ALA A 157 15.80 110.76 -27.46
N VAL A 158 15.31 110.54 -28.69
CA VAL A 158 14.80 109.22 -29.13
C VAL A 158 15.89 108.14 -29.14
N GLN A 159 17.13 108.50 -29.51
CA GLN A 159 18.24 107.55 -29.47
C GLN A 159 18.65 107.15 -28.04
N GLY A 160 18.47 108.04 -27.06
CA GLY A 160 18.74 107.76 -25.65
C GLY A 160 17.79 106.72 -25.04
N ASP A 161 16.48 106.91 -25.24
CA ASP A 161 15.45 105.99 -24.72
C ASP A 161 15.55 104.59 -25.33
N LEU A 162 15.85 104.50 -26.63
CA LEU A 162 16.03 103.21 -27.30
C LEU A 162 17.19 102.41 -26.69
N ARG A 163 18.29 103.08 -26.34
CA ARG A 163 19.47 102.43 -25.75
C ARG A 163 19.22 101.92 -24.33
N ASN A 164 18.42 102.64 -23.54
CA ASN A 164 18.05 102.22 -22.18
C ASN A 164 17.11 101.00 -22.19
N ASN A 165 16.11 100.98 -23.07
CA ASN A 165 15.15 99.88 -23.16
C ASN A 165 15.81 98.56 -23.59
N VAL A 166 16.78 98.60 -24.51
CA VAL A 166 17.53 97.40 -24.93
C VAL A 166 18.36 96.83 -23.78
N ARG A 167 18.96 97.70 -22.93
CA ARG A 167 19.76 97.25 -21.79
C ARG A 167 18.92 96.60 -20.69
N ASP A 168 17.72 97.13 -20.41
CA ASP A 168 16.80 96.55 -19.42
C ASP A 168 16.28 95.17 -19.86
N LEU A 169 15.96 95.02 -21.16
CA LEU A 169 15.54 93.74 -21.73
C LEU A 169 16.61 92.65 -21.57
N GLN A 170 17.87 93.00 -21.86
CA GLN A 170 19.00 92.07 -21.76
C GLN A 170 19.24 91.62 -20.30
N HIS A 171 19.07 92.53 -19.33
CA HIS A 171 19.24 92.19 -17.90
C HIS A 171 18.13 91.26 -17.40
N LYS A 172 16.87 91.48 -17.82
CA LYS A 172 15.73 90.61 -17.47
C LYS A 172 15.84 89.22 -18.08
N LEU A 173 16.29 89.11 -19.33
CA LEU A 173 16.54 87.83 -20.01
C LEU A 173 17.63 87.02 -19.31
N THR A 174 18.74 87.66 -18.94
CA THR A 174 19.88 86.97 -18.29
C THR A 174 19.54 86.53 -16.87
N ALA A 175 18.75 87.32 -16.12
CA ALA A 175 18.26 86.93 -14.80
C ALA A 175 17.24 85.78 -14.88
N GLY A 176 16.35 85.81 -15.88
CA GLY A 176 15.35 84.76 -16.11
C GLY A 176 15.96 83.41 -16.49
N THR A 177 16.95 83.40 -17.40
CA THR A 177 17.62 82.15 -17.81
C THR A 177 18.41 81.52 -16.67
N LYS A 178 19.03 82.32 -15.80
CA LYS A 178 19.75 81.82 -14.62
C LYS A 178 18.80 81.23 -13.57
N ALA A 179 17.64 81.86 -13.34
CA ALA A 179 16.62 81.33 -12.43
C ALA A 179 16.05 79.99 -12.93
N ILE A 180 15.81 79.85 -14.24
CA ILE A 180 15.33 78.59 -14.84
C ILE A 180 16.37 77.47 -14.70
N SER A 181 17.66 77.77 -14.90
CA SER A 181 18.74 76.78 -14.76
C SER A 181 18.86 76.26 -13.32
N ILE A 182 18.82 77.15 -12.32
CA ILE A 182 18.93 76.75 -10.91
C ILE A 182 17.73 75.89 -10.49
N GLN A 183 16.52 76.26 -10.92
CA GLN A 183 15.32 75.49 -10.58
C GLN A 183 15.30 74.12 -11.27
N SER A 184 15.83 74.01 -12.50
CA SER A 184 15.98 72.74 -13.21
C SER A 184 16.87 71.75 -12.45
N ASP A 185 18.03 72.20 -11.97
CA ASP A 185 18.98 71.36 -11.23
C ASP A 185 18.38 70.86 -9.89
N GLU A 186 17.69 71.73 -9.14
CA GLU A 186 17.01 71.31 -7.91
C GLU A 186 15.91 70.26 -8.15
N THR A 187 15.16 70.35 -9.26
CA THR A 187 14.18 69.31 -9.62
C THR A 187 14.82 67.99 -10.01
N GLN A 188 15.97 68.01 -10.70
CA GLN A 188 16.68 66.81 -11.09
C GLN A 188 17.17 66.01 -9.87
N ASP A 189 17.77 66.69 -8.88
CA ASP A 189 18.26 66.04 -7.66
C ASP A 189 17.14 65.44 -6.81
N LYS A 190 15.98 66.10 -6.74
CA LYS A 190 14.78 65.54 -6.06
C LYS A 190 14.25 64.30 -6.78
N ILE A 191 14.25 64.27 -8.11
CA ILE A 191 13.84 63.10 -8.88
C ILE A 191 14.81 61.93 -8.65
N VAL A 192 16.12 62.17 -8.76
CA VAL A 192 17.13 61.11 -8.58
C VAL A 192 17.11 60.53 -7.17
N SER A 193 17.03 61.38 -6.13
CA SER A 193 17.00 60.91 -4.73
C SER A 193 15.72 60.15 -4.37
N THR A 194 14.55 60.58 -4.84
CA THR A 194 13.29 59.83 -4.64
C THR A 194 13.28 58.50 -5.40
N PHE A 195 13.84 58.46 -6.61
CA PHE A 195 13.97 57.23 -7.39
C PHE A 195 14.94 56.23 -6.74
N ALA A 196 16.07 56.71 -6.20
CA ALA A 196 17.03 55.89 -5.46
C ALA A 196 16.43 55.29 -4.18
N LEU A 197 15.65 56.07 -3.42
CA LEU A 197 14.93 55.59 -2.24
C LEU A 197 13.93 54.49 -2.59
N PHE A 198 13.21 54.64 -3.70
CA PHE A 198 12.25 53.64 -4.16
C PHE A 198 12.94 52.32 -4.53
N ILE A 199 14.08 52.37 -5.25
CA ILE A 199 14.88 51.18 -5.58
C ILE A 199 15.40 50.50 -4.31
N LEU A 200 15.92 51.27 -3.35
CA LEU A 200 16.40 50.73 -2.07
C LEU A 200 15.29 50.00 -1.31
N LEU A 201 14.09 50.59 -1.22
CA LEU A 201 12.93 49.97 -0.58
C LEU A 201 12.56 48.64 -1.27
N MET A 202 12.59 48.63 -2.60
CA MET A 202 12.26 47.44 -3.41
C MET A 202 13.25 46.30 -3.16
N ILE A 203 14.55 46.62 -3.06
CA ILE A 203 15.60 45.64 -2.71
C ILE A 203 15.40 45.11 -1.29
N VAL A 204 15.10 45.97 -0.31
CA VAL A 204 14.87 45.55 1.09
C VAL A 204 13.66 44.63 1.20
N VAL A 205 12.55 44.96 0.55
CA VAL A 205 11.34 44.11 0.52
C VAL A 205 11.63 42.78 -0.18
N SER A 206 12.37 42.80 -1.29
CA SER A 206 12.79 41.57 -1.99
C SER A 206 13.71 40.70 -1.12
N ALA A 207 14.62 41.30 -0.36
CA ALA A 207 15.51 40.57 0.54
C ALA A 207 14.74 39.96 1.72
N LEU A 208 13.81 40.71 2.33
CA LEU A 208 12.98 40.23 3.44
C LEU A 208 12.05 39.09 3.01
N THR A 209 11.42 39.21 1.84
CA THR A 209 10.57 38.14 1.30
C THR A 209 11.40 36.89 0.98
N HIS A 210 12.59 37.04 0.39
CA HIS A 210 13.50 35.92 0.13
C HIS A 210 13.95 35.21 1.43
N LEU A 211 14.31 35.97 2.46
CA LEU A 211 14.70 35.43 3.77
C LEU A 211 13.53 34.69 4.46
N PHE A 212 12.31 35.23 4.36
CA PHE A 212 11.11 34.58 4.90
C PHE A 212 10.79 33.27 4.17
N LEU A 213 10.71 33.29 2.84
CA LEU A 213 10.45 32.12 1.99
C LEU A 213 11.50 31.02 2.18
N SER A 214 12.79 31.38 2.14
CA SER A 214 13.89 30.41 2.25
C SER A 214 13.94 29.73 3.62
N ARG A 215 13.78 30.49 4.71
CA ARG A 215 14.01 29.97 6.06
C ARG A 215 12.79 29.22 6.63
N ILE A 216 11.58 29.66 6.31
CA ILE A 216 10.35 29.10 6.89
C ILE A 216 9.73 28.04 5.97
N VAL A 217 9.54 28.37 4.69
CA VAL A 217 8.81 27.49 3.75
C VAL A 217 9.75 26.48 3.11
N VAL A 218 10.82 26.93 2.44
CA VAL A 218 11.69 26.05 1.65
C VAL A 218 12.43 25.04 2.54
N LYS A 219 12.95 25.47 3.70
CA LYS A 219 13.63 24.54 4.62
C LYS A 219 12.67 23.44 5.13
N SER A 220 11.46 23.82 5.55
CA SER A 220 10.47 22.86 6.05
C SER A 220 9.97 21.90 4.96
N ALA A 221 9.75 22.41 3.75
CA ALA A 221 9.36 21.60 2.59
C ALA A 221 10.47 20.65 2.14
N LYS A 222 11.74 21.09 2.13
CA LYS A 222 12.90 20.22 1.82
C LYS A 222 13.06 19.11 2.85
N ASN A 223 12.87 19.40 4.13
CA ASN A 223 12.94 18.37 5.18
C ASN A 223 11.85 17.31 5.02
N LEU A 224 10.61 17.73 4.71
CA LEU A 224 9.50 16.80 4.45
C LEU A 224 9.75 15.98 3.18
N LEU A 225 10.19 16.61 2.10
CA LEU A 225 10.56 15.92 0.86
C LEU A 225 11.66 14.89 1.10
N SER A 226 12.74 15.29 1.77
CA SER A 226 13.85 14.39 2.09
C SER A 226 13.40 13.19 2.92
N ALA A 227 12.52 13.39 3.90
CA ALA A 227 12.00 12.29 4.71
C ALA A 227 11.12 11.32 3.91
N VAL A 228 10.29 11.84 3.00
CA VAL A 228 9.51 10.99 2.08
C VAL A 228 10.43 10.25 1.11
N THR A 229 11.45 10.92 0.56
CA THR A 229 12.46 10.28 -0.30
C THR A 229 13.22 9.19 0.45
N SER A 230 13.65 9.44 1.68
CA SER A 230 14.32 8.44 2.52
C SER A 230 13.41 7.25 2.85
N LEU A 231 12.11 7.46 3.10
CA LEU A 231 11.17 6.35 3.29
C LEU A 231 11.06 5.47 2.04
N VAL A 232 11.05 6.07 0.84
CA VAL A 232 10.94 5.33 -0.42
C VAL A 232 12.23 4.60 -0.78
N GLU A 233 13.38 5.24 -0.59
CA GLU A 233 14.68 4.68 -1.00
C GLU A 233 15.30 3.75 0.06
N THR A 234 15.14 4.06 1.35
CA THR A 234 15.83 3.34 2.44
C THR A 234 14.88 2.58 3.36
N GLN A 235 13.56 2.70 3.18
CA GLN A 235 12.55 2.15 4.11
C GLN A 235 12.73 2.59 5.57
N SER A 236 13.47 3.68 5.83
CA SER A 236 13.71 4.15 7.19
C SER A 236 12.44 4.77 7.80
N SER A 237 12.16 4.42 9.06
CA SER A 237 11.04 4.93 9.86
C SER A 237 11.43 6.10 10.79
N ASP A 238 12.53 6.78 10.49
CA ASP A 238 13.01 7.90 11.29
C ASP A 238 11.99 9.06 11.35
N PRO A 239 11.64 9.56 12.55
CA PRO A 239 10.67 10.63 12.70
C PRO A 239 11.19 11.96 12.16
N ILE A 240 10.32 12.68 11.45
CA ILE A 240 10.62 14.02 10.92
C ILE A 240 10.65 15.02 12.08
N SER A 241 11.72 15.82 12.17
CA SER A 241 11.82 16.92 13.13
C SER A 241 10.80 18.02 12.80
N VAL A 242 9.75 18.14 13.62
CA VAL A 242 8.73 19.19 13.48
C VAL A 242 9.26 20.49 14.07
N GLY A 243 9.40 21.53 13.24
CA GLY A 243 9.79 22.87 13.70
C GLY A 243 8.74 23.45 14.66
N LYS A 244 9.14 24.33 15.58
CA LYS A 244 8.24 24.97 16.58
C LYS A 244 7.13 25.85 15.97
N GLN A 245 7.13 26.07 14.66
CA GLN A 245 6.18 26.95 13.97
C GLN A 245 4.91 26.17 13.62
N LYS A 246 3.75 26.68 14.05
CA LYS A 246 2.43 26.09 13.79
C LYS A 246 1.93 26.49 12.39
N ASN A 247 2.34 25.75 11.37
CA ASN A 247 1.84 25.88 10.00
C ASN A 247 1.38 24.53 9.42
N GLU A 248 0.79 24.55 8.24
CA GLU A 248 0.26 23.37 7.54
C GLU A 248 1.35 22.30 7.29
N LEU A 249 2.59 22.73 6.98
CA LEU A 249 3.73 21.83 6.80
C LEU A 249 4.10 21.08 8.09
N SER A 250 4.04 21.76 9.25
CA SER A 250 4.29 21.15 10.57
C SER A 250 3.18 20.17 10.98
N ALA A 251 1.93 20.46 10.63
CA ALA A 251 0.80 19.55 10.85
C ALA A 251 0.93 18.29 9.98
N THR A 252 1.29 18.44 8.71
CA THR A 252 1.57 17.31 7.81
C THR A 252 2.73 16.46 8.30
N ALA A 253 3.81 17.07 8.80
CA ALA A 253 4.92 16.31 9.40
C ALA A 253 4.49 15.51 10.65
N ASN A 254 3.61 16.06 11.48
CA ASN A 254 3.04 15.33 12.63
C ASN A 254 2.15 14.15 12.20
N TYR A 255 1.24 14.33 11.25
CA TYR A 255 0.43 13.24 10.71
C TYR A 255 1.29 12.16 10.03
N PHE A 256 2.34 12.58 9.34
CA PHE A 256 3.31 11.66 8.74
C PHE A 256 4.06 10.85 9.82
N ASN A 257 4.50 11.49 10.90
CA ASN A 257 5.12 10.79 12.03
C ASN A 257 4.17 9.78 12.70
N GLN A 258 2.88 10.12 12.85
CA GLN A 258 1.88 9.18 13.34
C GLN A 258 1.69 7.98 12.39
N TYR A 259 1.71 8.23 11.08
CA TYR A 259 1.67 7.17 10.08
C TYR A 259 2.93 6.28 10.13
N LEU A 260 4.13 6.86 10.27
CA LEU A 260 5.38 6.10 10.46
C LEU A 260 5.31 5.20 11.71
N ALA A 261 4.83 5.74 12.83
CA ALA A 261 4.64 4.96 14.06
C ALA A 261 3.60 3.84 13.89
N TYR A 262 2.51 4.10 13.15
CA TYR A 262 1.52 3.09 12.80
C TYR A 262 2.13 1.98 11.93
N VAL A 263 2.89 2.32 10.88
CA VAL A 263 3.56 1.34 9.99
C VAL A 263 4.57 0.49 10.75
N GLU A 264 5.38 1.08 11.63
CA GLU A 264 6.34 0.35 12.46
C GLU A 264 5.62 -0.62 13.43
N ASN A 265 4.54 -0.16 14.09
CA ASN A 265 3.72 -1.03 14.94
C ASN A 265 3.10 -2.19 14.14
N GLN A 266 2.61 -1.91 12.93
CA GLN A 266 2.06 -2.94 12.03
C GLN A 266 3.14 -3.92 11.55
N LYS A 267 4.38 -3.46 11.32
CA LYS A 267 5.54 -4.31 11.00
C LYS A 267 5.88 -5.24 12.17
N GLN A 268 5.98 -4.70 13.39
CA GLN A 268 6.23 -5.50 14.60
C GLN A 268 5.12 -6.54 14.87
N LYS A 269 3.84 -6.14 14.75
CA LYS A 269 2.71 -7.06 14.85
C LYS A 269 2.79 -8.17 13.80
N ARG A 270 3.05 -7.81 12.54
CA ARG A 270 3.20 -8.79 11.45
C ARG A 270 4.34 -9.77 11.73
N ASN A 271 5.51 -9.30 12.17
CA ASN A 271 6.64 -10.17 12.49
C ASN A 271 6.31 -11.11 13.66
N THR A 272 5.60 -10.61 14.67
CA THR A 272 5.16 -11.42 15.82
C THR A 272 4.15 -12.50 15.38
N GLU A 273 3.17 -12.14 14.55
CA GLU A 273 2.20 -13.10 14.01
C GLU A 273 2.86 -14.12 13.08
N LEU A 274 3.80 -13.71 12.22
CA LEU A 274 4.59 -14.62 11.39
C LEU A 274 5.45 -15.58 12.22
N ALA A 275 6.05 -15.12 13.33
CA ALA A 275 6.78 -15.98 14.26
C ALA A 275 5.86 -17.01 14.94
N LYS A 276 4.65 -16.60 15.37
CA LYS A 276 3.64 -17.53 15.91
C LYS A 276 3.16 -18.54 14.86
N ILE A 277 2.98 -18.11 13.60
CA ILE A 277 2.63 -19.00 12.49
C ILE A 277 3.76 -20.00 12.27
N SER A 278 5.02 -19.56 12.22
CA SER A 278 6.18 -20.44 12.08
C SER A 278 6.27 -21.48 13.21
N ASP A 279 6.10 -21.07 14.47
CA ASP A 279 6.04 -21.98 15.62
C ASP A 279 4.87 -22.98 15.51
N SER A 280 3.70 -22.51 15.10
CA SER A 280 2.52 -23.38 14.90
C SER A 280 2.75 -24.39 13.78
N LEU A 281 3.37 -23.98 12.67
CA LEU A 281 3.72 -24.88 11.57
C LEU A 281 4.76 -25.92 12.00
N ASN A 282 5.76 -25.55 12.81
CA ASN A 282 6.71 -26.49 13.38
C ASN A 282 6.03 -27.51 14.32
N LYS A 283 5.08 -27.06 15.16
CA LYS A 283 4.27 -27.98 15.99
C LYS A 283 3.46 -28.95 15.15
N VAL A 284 2.91 -28.49 14.02
CA VAL A 284 2.21 -29.37 13.06
C VAL A 284 3.18 -30.38 12.42
N LEU A 285 4.41 -29.96 12.06
CA LEU A 285 5.43 -30.88 11.55
C LEU A 285 5.79 -31.97 12.57
N ASN A 286 6.00 -31.59 13.84
CA ASN A 286 6.27 -32.57 14.91
C ASN A 286 5.09 -33.53 15.11
N ALA A 287 3.85 -33.01 15.09
CA ALA A 287 2.66 -33.86 15.18
C ALA A 287 2.54 -34.84 14.00
N PHE A 288 3.04 -34.48 12.81
CA PHE A 288 3.11 -35.42 11.69
C PHE A 288 4.17 -36.51 11.87
N ASP A 289 5.31 -36.20 12.48
CA ASP A 289 6.33 -37.18 12.83
C ASP A 289 5.82 -38.18 13.89
N ASP A 290 5.04 -37.69 14.87
CA ASP A 290 4.34 -38.54 15.84
C ASP A 290 3.34 -39.47 15.14
N ILE A 291 2.53 -38.94 14.20
CA ILE A 291 1.58 -39.76 13.43
C ILE A 291 2.30 -40.78 12.53
N HIS A 292 3.43 -40.42 11.93
CA HIS A 292 4.26 -41.34 11.14
C HIS A 292 4.74 -42.52 12.01
N THR A 293 5.26 -42.23 13.20
CA THR A 293 5.70 -43.25 14.16
C THR A 293 4.52 -44.15 14.56
N LEU A 294 3.36 -43.55 14.87
CA LEU A 294 2.13 -44.30 15.18
C LEU A 294 1.67 -45.19 14.02
N ASN A 295 1.77 -44.74 12.77
CA ASN A 295 1.44 -45.55 11.59
C ASN A 295 2.41 -46.74 11.43
N MET A 296 3.71 -46.54 11.67
CA MET A 296 4.70 -47.63 11.66
C MET A 296 4.40 -48.66 12.75
N GLU A 297 4.09 -48.22 13.97
CA GLU A 297 3.69 -49.10 15.08
C GLU A 297 2.41 -49.85 14.76
N ALA A 298 1.38 -49.17 14.24
CA ALA A 298 0.13 -49.78 13.83
C ALA A 298 0.35 -50.85 12.76
N ASN A 299 1.19 -50.60 11.76
CA ASN A 299 1.54 -51.58 10.73
C ASN A 299 2.26 -52.81 11.31
N ASN A 300 3.14 -52.61 12.31
CA ASN A 300 3.78 -53.73 13.01
C ASN A 300 2.75 -54.57 13.79
N GLU A 301 1.83 -53.92 14.50
CA GLU A 301 0.75 -54.60 15.21
C GLU A 301 -0.21 -55.34 14.27
N LEU A 302 -0.51 -54.77 13.09
CA LEU A 302 -1.28 -55.46 12.05
C LEU A 302 -0.56 -56.72 11.54
N ASN A 303 0.76 -56.68 11.36
CA ASN A 303 1.53 -57.87 10.97
C ASN A 303 1.49 -58.96 12.06
N LYS A 304 1.61 -58.59 13.33
CA LYS A 304 1.44 -59.53 14.46
C LYS A 304 0.03 -60.11 14.50
N THR A 305 -0.99 -59.27 14.33
CA THR A 305 -2.40 -59.70 14.32
C THR A 305 -2.70 -60.62 13.14
N SER A 306 -2.08 -60.38 11.98
CA SER A 306 -2.13 -61.29 10.82
C SER A 306 -1.57 -62.67 11.16
N SER A 307 -0.38 -62.73 11.77
CA SER A 307 0.21 -64.00 12.22
C SER A 307 -0.67 -64.73 13.25
N ILE A 308 -1.27 -64.00 14.19
CA ILE A 308 -2.21 -64.57 15.17
C ILE A 308 -3.45 -65.13 14.45
N THR A 309 -3.98 -64.40 13.48
CA THR A 309 -5.16 -64.82 12.69
C THR A 309 -4.88 -66.13 11.94
N ASP A 310 -3.69 -66.27 11.35
CA ASP A 310 -3.26 -67.51 10.70
C ASP A 310 -3.14 -68.66 11.70
N GLN A 311 -2.57 -68.42 12.88
CA GLN A 311 -2.48 -69.42 13.95
C GLN A 311 -3.87 -69.86 14.42
N VAL A 312 -4.81 -68.93 14.60
CA VAL A 312 -6.19 -69.25 14.98
C VAL A 312 -6.88 -70.07 13.89
N ASN A 313 -6.66 -69.77 12.61
CA ASN A 313 -7.17 -70.58 11.50
C ASN A 313 -6.62 -72.02 11.52
N ILE A 314 -5.33 -72.19 11.77
CA ILE A 314 -4.71 -73.51 11.93
C ILE A 314 -5.31 -74.25 13.12
N LEU A 315 -5.50 -73.56 14.25
CA LEU A 315 -6.11 -74.14 15.44
C LEU A 315 -7.56 -74.54 15.22
N ALA A 316 -8.35 -73.73 14.52
CA ALA A 316 -9.72 -74.04 14.15
C ALA A 316 -9.78 -75.31 13.29
N ASN A 317 -8.92 -75.44 12.27
CA ASN A 317 -8.83 -76.65 11.45
C ASN A 317 -8.42 -77.88 12.28
N LYS A 318 -7.43 -77.73 13.17
CA LYS A 318 -7.07 -78.82 14.10
C LYS A 318 -8.23 -79.21 15.02
N ALA A 319 -8.98 -78.24 15.53
CA ALA A 319 -10.14 -78.48 16.38
C ALA A 319 -11.26 -79.23 15.60
N GLU A 320 -11.49 -78.87 14.35
CA GLU A 320 -12.41 -79.57 13.45
C GLU A 320 -12.01 -81.03 13.23
N ILE A 321 -10.75 -81.30 12.89
CA ILE A 321 -10.23 -82.66 12.72
C ILE A 321 -10.37 -83.46 14.03
N ARG A 322 -9.99 -82.88 15.17
CA ARG A 322 -10.11 -83.57 16.47
C ARG A 322 -11.56 -83.82 16.87
N ALA A 323 -12.47 -82.91 16.54
CA ALA A 323 -13.89 -83.12 16.76
C ALA A 323 -14.41 -84.30 15.93
N GLN A 324 -14.04 -84.39 14.65
CA GLN A 324 -14.39 -85.52 13.80
C GLN A 324 -13.81 -86.86 14.31
N GLU A 325 -12.58 -86.87 14.83
CA GLU A 325 -12.00 -88.06 15.46
C GLU A 325 -12.80 -88.48 16.72
N VAL A 326 -13.18 -87.53 17.58
CA VAL A 326 -14.01 -87.80 18.76
C VAL A 326 -15.38 -88.35 18.35
N GLU A 327 -15.99 -87.83 17.29
CA GLU A 327 -17.23 -88.35 16.73
C GLU A 327 -17.08 -89.81 16.28
N GLY A 328 -15.98 -90.13 15.59
CA GLY A 328 -15.62 -91.48 15.19
C GLY A 328 -15.48 -92.43 16.39
N TYR A 329 -14.66 -92.07 17.38
CA TYR A 329 -14.46 -92.89 18.58
C TYR A 329 -15.73 -93.05 19.41
N ALA A 330 -16.55 -92.00 19.50
CA ALA A 330 -17.83 -92.05 20.19
C ALA A 330 -18.78 -93.03 19.49
N SER A 331 -18.86 -93.00 18.15
CA SER A 331 -19.65 -93.94 17.35
C SER A 331 -19.19 -95.39 17.52
N GLU A 332 -17.89 -95.63 17.44
CA GLU A 332 -17.30 -96.97 17.66
C GLU A 332 -17.59 -97.49 19.08
N THR A 333 -17.44 -96.63 20.10
CA THR A 333 -17.75 -96.97 21.48
C THR A 333 -19.23 -97.29 21.66
N HIS A 334 -20.11 -96.49 21.07
CA HIS A 334 -21.55 -96.73 21.10
C HIS A 334 -21.92 -98.09 20.47
N GLN A 335 -21.30 -98.44 19.33
CA GLN A 335 -21.49 -99.75 18.71
C GLN A 335 -20.97 -100.90 19.60
N ALA A 336 -19.78 -100.76 20.19
CA ALA A 336 -19.20 -101.75 21.09
C ALA A 336 -20.07 -101.96 22.35
N MET A 337 -20.63 -100.87 22.90
CA MET A 337 -21.52 -100.95 24.06
C MET A 337 -22.86 -101.59 23.72
N ARG A 338 -23.42 -101.34 22.53
CA ARG A 338 -24.62 -102.03 22.05
C ARG A 338 -24.41 -103.55 22.00
N LEU A 339 -23.26 -104.00 21.47
CA LEU A 339 -22.89 -105.42 21.47
C LEU A 339 -22.71 -105.97 22.90
N SER A 340 -22.15 -105.17 23.81
CA SER A 340 -21.97 -105.57 25.22
C SER A 340 -23.32 -105.77 25.92
N VAL A 341 -24.32 -104.93 25.63
CA VAL A 341 -25.70 -105.09 26.13
C VAL A 341 -26.32 -106.39 25.60
N GLU A 342 -26.16 -106.68 24.31
CA GLU A 342 -26.65 -107.93 23.69
C GLU A 342 -25.99 -109.18 24.30
N GLN A 343 -24.67 -109.12 24.55
CA GLN A 343 -23.93 -110.18 25.24
C GLN A 343 -24.40 -110.38 26.68
N ALA A 344 -24.62 -109.29 27.43
CA ALA A 344 -25.16 -109.36 28.78
C ALA A 344 -26.55 -110.01 28.79
N GLN A 345 -27.39 -109.71 27.80
CA GLN A 345 -28.70 -110.32 27.67
C GLN A 345 -28.62 -111.83 27.33
N SER A 346 -27.68 -112.22 26.48
CA SER A 346 -27.40 -113.62 26.16
C SER A 346 -26.87 -114.39 27.38
N LEU A 347 -25.97 -113.80 28.16
CA LEU A 347 -25.47 -114.38 29.41
C LEU A 347 -26.58 -114.54 30.45
N LYS A 348 -27.49 -113.57 30.55
CA LYS A 348 -28.66 -113.68 31.42
C LYS A 348 -29.52 -114.88 31.05
N GLN A 349 -29.78 -115.10 29.76
CA GLN A 349 -30.54 -116.27 29.30
C GLN A 349 -29.81 -117.59 29.59
N ALA A 350 -28.50 -117.65 29.35
CA ALA A 350 -27.69 -118.82 29.66
C ALA A 350 -27.73 -119.16 31.16
N ASN A 351 -27.62 -118.17 32.04
CA ASN A 351 -27.73 -118.37 33.49
C ASN A 351 -29.12 -118.86 33.92
N GLN A 352 -30.20 -118.38 33.28
CA GLN A 352 -31.54 -118.90 33.56
C GLN A 352 -31.66 -120.40 33.25
N ILE A 353 -31.06 -120.83 32.13
CA ILE A 353 -31.01 -122.25 31.75
C ILE A 353 -30.17 -123.05 32.74
N THR A 354 -29.01 -122.52 33.17
CA THR A 354 -28.16 -123.15 34.19
C THR A 354 -28.91 -123.33 35.51
N MET A 355 -29.64 -122.31 35.98
CA MET A 355 -30.43 -122.39 37.22
C MET A 355 -31.58 -123.39 37.14
N HIS A 356 -32.27 -123.44 36.01
CA HIS A 356 -33.26 -124.47 35.76
C HIS A 356 -32.64 -125.88 35.81
N THR A 357 -31.50 -126.08 35.14
CA THR A 357 -30.79 -127.35 35.12
C THR A 357 -30.30 -127.76 36.50
N LEU A 358 -29.76 -126.83 37.30
CA LEU A 358 -29.35 -127.10 38.67
C LEU A 358 -30.51 -127.56 39.56
N THR A 359 -31.67 -126.92 39.41
CA THR A 359 -32.88 -127.29 40.14
C THR A 359 -33.28 -128.73 39.82
N GLN A 360 -33.25 -129.11 38.53
CA GLN A 360 -33.52 -130.49 38.09
C GLN A 360 -32.46 -131.49 38.59
N SER A 361 -31.18 -131.12 38.57
CA SER A 361 -30.08 -131.95 39.09
C SER A 361 -30.22 -132.19 40.59
N ARG A 362 -30.57 -131.17 41.38
CA ARG A 362 -30.86 -131.33 42.81
C ARG A 362 -32.03 -132.28 43.06
N GLN A 363 -33.13 -132.12 42.32
CA GLN A 363 -34.28 -133.02 42.46
C GLN A 363 -33.90 -134.47 42.15
N SER A 364 -33.07 -134.69 41.13
CA SER A 364 -32.60 -136.03 40.74
C SER A 364 -31.64 -136.61 41.78
N LEU A 365 -30.80 -135.77 42.39
CA LEU A 365 -29.88 -136.16 43.45
C LEU A 365 -30.62 -136.56 44.73
N ASN A 366 -31.64 -135.79 45.12
CA ASN A 366 -32.50 -136.14 46.26
C ASN A 366 -33.17 -137.50 46.04
N GLY A 367 -33.71 -137.75 44.84
CA GLY A 367 -34.30 -139.06 44.52
C GLY A 367 -33.28 -140.21 44.54
N LEU A 368 -32.02 -139.96 44.18
CA LEU A 368 -30.94 -140.94 44.30
C LEU A 368 -30.57 -141.19 45.76
N GLU A 369 -30.50 -140.15 46.59
CA GLU A 369 -30.25 -140.28 48.03
C GLU A 369 -31.36 -141.11 48.70
N ASP A 370 -32.62 -140.83 48.40
CA ASP A 370 -33.77 -141.63 48.86
C ASP A 370 -33.64 -143.10 48.44
N SER A 371 -33.31 -143.35 47.16
CA SER A 371 -33.14 -144.71 46.63
C SER A 371 -31.98 -145.48 47.30
N VAL A 372 -30.88 -144.80 47.62
CA VAL A 372 -29.73 -145.38 48.32
C VAL A 372 -30.07 -145.69 49.78
N ASN A 373 -30.85 -144.82 50.44
CA ASN A 373 -31.34 -145.06 51.80
C ASN A 373 -32.30 -146.25 51.84
N ASP A 374 -33.24 -146.35 50.90
CA ASP A 374 -34.16 -147.47 50.77
C ASP A 374 -33.41 -148.79 50.54
N ALA A 375 -32.44 -148.80 49.61
CA ALA A 375 -31.59 -149.97 49.35
C ALA A 375 -30.78 -150.39 50.59
N SER A 376 -30.26 -149.42 51.35
CA SER A 376 -29.52 -149.68 52.59
C SER A 376 -30.40 -150.33 53.66
N SER A 377 -31.66 -149.88 53.78
CA SER A 377 -32.65 -150.47 54.69
C SER A 377 -32.98 -151.93 54.32
N ILE A 378 -33.16 -152.21 53.02
CA ILE A 378 -33.39 -153.57 52.51
C ILE A 378 -32.18 -154.46 52.78
N VAL A 379 -30.97 -154.00 52.48
CA VAL A 379 -29.72 -154.76 52.71
C VAL A 379 -29.52 -155.05 54.19
N SER A 380 -29.83 -154.11 55.09
CA SER A 380 -29.83 -154.35 56.54
C SER A 380 -30.81 -155.46 56.93
N SER A 381 -32.04 -155.41 56.39
CA SER A 381 -33.06 -156.43 56.65
C SER A 381 -32.63 -157.82 56.17
N ILE A 382 -31.98 -157.93 55.00
CA ILE A 382 -31.46 -159.21 54.48
C ILE A 382 -30.29 -159.69 55.35
N ARG A 383 -29.45 -158.79 55.87
CA ARG A 383 -28.36 -159.14 56.79
C ARG A 383 -28.90 -159.78 58.06
N ASP A 384 -29.95 -159.19 58.64
CA ASP A 384 -30.62 -159.72 59.83
C ASP A 384 -31.21 -161.11 59.55
N ILE A 385 -31.86 -161.31 58.38
CA ILE A 385 -32.39 -162.61 57.95
C ILE A 385 -31.27 -163.65 57.76
N SER A 386 -30.15 -163.26 57.13
CA SER A 386 -29.02 -164.16 56.90
C SER A 386 -28.35 -164.57 58.21
N GLU A 387 -28.23 -163.65 59.17
CA GLU A 387 -27.74 -163.95 60.52
C GLU A 387 -28.66 -164.90 61.28
N GLN A 388 -29.98 -164.67 61.23
CA GLN A 388 -30.96 -165.60 61.78
C GLN A 388 -30.87 -166.98 61.10
N THR A 389 -30.70 -167.03 59.78
CA THR A 389 -30.57 -168.28 59.01
C THR A 389 -29.30 -169.03 59.38
N ASN A 390 -28.18 -168.33 59.56
CA ASN A 390 -26.92 -168.89 60.02
C ASN A 390 -27.05 -169.49 61.43
N LEU A 391 -27.74 -168.80 62.34
CA LEU A 391 -28.02 -169.30 63.69
C LEU A 391 -28.96 -170.52 63.68
N LEU A 392 -30.00 -170.52 62.84
CA LEU A 392 -30.89 -171.66 62.65
C LEU A 392 -30.15 -172.88 62.08
N ALA A 393 -29.28 -172.67 61.09
CA ALA A 393 -28.45 -173.71 60.49
C ALA A 393 -27.43 -174.28 61.49
N LEU A 394 -26.85 -173.43 62.34
CA LEU A 394 -25.98 -173.87 63.42
C LEU A 394 -26.73 -174.76 64.42
N ASN A 395 -27.92 -174.35 64.86
CA ASN A 395 -28.76 -175.15 65.74
C ASN A 395 -29.14 -176.50 65.10
N ALA A 396 -29.47 -176.50 63.80
CA ALA A 396 -29.77 -177.72 63.06
C ALA A 396 -28.55 -178.65 62.91
N ALA A 397 -27.35 -178.10 62.70
CA ALA A 397 -26.12 -178.88 62.63
C ALA A 397 -25.78 -179.53 63.99
N ILE A 398 -25.99 -178.81 65.10
CA ILE A 398 -25.83 -179.33 66.47
C ILE A 398 -26.79 -180.51 66.71
N GLU A 399 -28.07 -180.35 66.37
CA GLU A 399 -29.08 -181.41 66.58
C GLU A 399 -28.85 -182.61 65.65
N ALA A 400 -28.39 -182.37 64.41
CA ALA A 400 -28.01 -183.44 63.49
C ALA A 400 -26.78 -184.23 63.97
N ALA A 401 -25.79 -183.57 64.59
CA ALA A 401 -24.67 -184.24 65.25
C ALA A 401 -25.13 -185.06 66.48
N ARG A 402 -26.13 -184.56 67.21
CA ARG A 402 -26.72 -185.22 68.37
C ARG A 402 -27.48 -186.51 68.01
N ALA A 403 -28.06 -186.57 66.81
CA ALA A 403 -28.77 -187.75 66.29
C ALA A 403 -27.85 -188.86 65.74
N GLY A 404 -26.51 -188.68 65.77
CA GLY A 404 -25.54 -189.70 65.35
C GLY A 404 -25.65 -190.09 63.87
N GLU A 405 -25.59 -191.40 63.57
CA GLU A 405 -25.66 -191.90 62.18
C GLU A 405 -26.98 -191.56 61.47
N HIS A 406 -28.10 -191.45 62.19
CA HIS A 406 -29.39 -191.07 61.62
C HIS A 406 -29.44 -189.59 61.17
N GLY A 407 -28.58 -188.74 61.73
CA GLY A 407 -28.53 -187.30 61.45
C GLY A 407 -27.58 -186.89 60.33
N ARG A 408 -26.78 -187.80 59.76
CA ARG A 408 -25.73 -187.45 58.76
C ARG A 408 -26.24 -186.65 57.57
N GLY A 409 -27.40 -187.01 57.00
CA GLY A 409 -27.99 -186.28 55.88
C GLY A 409 -28.37 -184.84 56.24
N PHE A 410 -28.97 -184.66 57.42
CA PHE A 410 -29.34 -183.34 57.95
C PHE A 410 -28.12 -182.50 58.32
N ALA A 411 -27.04 -183.11 58.83
CA ALA A 411 -25.80 -182.41 59.17
C ALA A 411 -25.12 -181.80 57.93
N VAL A 412 -25.15 -182.52 56.79
CA VAL A 412 -24.62 -182.02 55.51
C VAL A 412 -25.45 -180.84 55.02
N VAL A 413 -26.78 -180.95 55.03
CA VAL A 413 -27.67 -179.83 54.62
C VAL A 413 -27.47 -178.61 55.53
N ALA A 414 -27.42 -178.81 56.85
CA ALA A 414 -27.22 -177.71 57.80
C ALA A 414 -25.85 -177.02 57.61
N THR A 415 -24.80 -177.78 57.31
CA THR A 415 -23.47 -177.22 56.99
C THR A 415 -23.49 -176.42 55.68
N GLU A 416 -24.21 -176.91 54.67
CA GLU A 416 -24.38 -176.19 53.40
C GLU A 416 -25.17 -174.89 53.58
N VAL A 417 -26.28 -174.91 54.34
CA VAL A 417 -27.07 -173.70 54.66
C VAL A 417 -26.23 -172.70 55.45
N ARG A 418 -25.39 -173.16 56.39
CA ARG A 418 -24.47 -172.30 57.15
C ARG A 418 -23.44 -171.64 56.23
N THR A 419 -22.86 -172.42 55.32
CA THR A 419 -21.89 -171.93 54.32
C THR A 419 -22.54 -170.91 53.38
N LEU A 420 -23.78 -171.17 52.94
CA LEU A 420 -24.54 -170.26 52.09
C LEU A 420 -24.86 -168.95 52.82
N SER A 421 -25.30 -169.03 54.08
CA SER A 421 -25.59 -167.85 54.92
C SER A 421 -24.34 -167.00 55.15
N SER A 422 -23.18 -167.63 55.43
CA SER A 422 -21.89 -166.93 55.54
C SER A 422 -21.53 -166.21 54.24
N ARG A 423 -21.62 -166.90 53.08
CA ARG A 423 -21.38 -166.27 51.77
C ARG A 423 -22.34 -165.11 51.51
N THR A 424 -23.61 -165.24 51.90
CA THR A 424 -24.59 -164.14 51.81
C THR A 424 -24.19 -162.96 52.69
N GLN A 425 -23.74 -163.19 53.93
CA GLN A 425 -23.26 -162.11 54.81
C GLN A 425 -22.04 -161.39 54.23
N ASP A 426 -21.09 -162.13 53.66
CA ASP A 426 -19.91 -161.54 53.00
C ASP A 426 -20.33 -160.64 51.82
N SER A 427 -21.24 -161.14 50.95
CA SER A 427 -21.79 -160.35 49.84
C SER A 427 -22.57 -159.12 50.31
N LEU A 428 -23.33 -159.22 51.40
CA LEU A 428 -24.03 -158.06 51.98
C LEU A 428 -23.06 -157.04 52.56
N GLY A 429 -21.91 -157.48 53.10
CA GLY A 429 -20.82 -156.60 53.52
C GLY A 429 -20.26 -155.79 52.35
N GLU A 430 -20.02 -156.44 51.20
CA GLU A 430 -19.62 -155.76 49.97
C GLU A 430 -20.67 -154.77 49.47
N ILE A 431 -21.96 -155.16 49.45
CA ILE A 431 -23.06 -154.26 49.04
C ILE A 431 -23.17 -153.05 49.97
N THR A 432 -23.04 -153.25 51.29
CA THR A 432 -23.05 -152.15 52.28
C THR A 432 -21.91 -151.17 52.03
N SER A 433 -20.72 -151.66 51.71
CA SER A 433 -19.57 -150.82 51.34
C SER A 433 -19.85 -150.01 50.07
N ILE A 434 -20.48 -150.61 49.06
CA ILE A 434 -20.90 -149.91 47.82
C ILE A 434 -21.92 -148.81 48.14
N LEU A 435 -22.95 -149.10 48.94
CA LEU A 435 -23.97 -148.12 49.33
C LEU A 435 -23.40 -146.97 50.17
N SER A 436 -22.45 -147.24 51.07
CA SER A 436 -21.73 -146.21 51.81
C SER A 436 -20.92 -145.30 50.88
N ARG A 437 -20.22 -145.88 49.89
CA ARG A 437 -19.51 -145.09 48.86
C ARG A 437 -20.46 -144.28 47.99
N LEU A 438 -21.64 -144.80 47.65
CA LEU A 438 -22.67 -144.06 46.93
C LEU A 438 -23.18 -142.88 47.76
N THR A 439 -23.47 -143.08 49.04
CA THR A 439 -23.90 -142.02 49.97
C THR A 439 -22.85 -140.90 50.09
N ALA A 440 -21.57 -141.26 50.24
CA ALA A 440 -20.50 -140.27 50.26
C ALA A 440 -20.40 -139.52 48.91
N SER A 441 -20.63 -140.22 47.79
CA SER A 441 -20.61 -139.62 46.45
C SER A 441 -21.79 -138.67 46.23
N THR A 442 -22.99 -138.99 46.70
CA THR A 442 -24.16 -138.11 46.61
C THR A 442 -23.99 -136.85 47.45
N GLN A 443 -23.46 -136.97 48.68
CA GLN A 443 -23.13 -135.82 49.53
C GLN A 443 -22.10 -134.87 48.87
N ASN A 444 -21.04 -135.43 48.28
CA ASN A 444 -20.04 -134.64 47.55
C ASN A 444 -20.66 -133.95 46.32
N LEU A 445 -21.57 -134.61 45.61
CA LEU A 445 -22.28 -134.04 44.48
C LEU A 445 -23.23 -132.91 44.92
N SER A 446 -23.88 -133.05 46.07
CA SER A 446 -24.75 -132.01 46.65
C SER A 446 -23.96 -130.73 46.99
N GLN A 447 -22.82 -130.86 47.67
CA GLN A 447 -21.92 -129.73 47.93
C GLN A 447 -21.39 -129.08 46.65
N SER A 448 -21.17 -129.88 45.60
CA SER A 448 -20.74 -129.35 44.29
C SER A 448 -21.86 -128.55 43.63
N LEU A 449 -23.12 -129.01 43.71
CA LEU A 449 -24.27 -128.28 43.20
C LEU A 449 -24.49 -126.96 43.97
N GLU A 450 -24.36 -126.94 45.30
CA GLU A 450 -24.41 -125.69 46.09
C GLU A 450 -23.37 -124.67 45.65
N LYS A 451 -22.14 -125.11 45.39
CA LYS A 451 -21.07 -124.22 44.89
C LYS A 451 -21.40 -123.65 43.50
N ILE A 452 -21.98 -124.45 42.61
CA ILE A 452 -22.36 -123.99 41.27
C ILE A 452 -23.54 -123.01 41.33
N GLU A 453 -24.49 -123.23 42.24
CA GLU A 453 -25.58 -122.29 42.50
C GLU A 453 -25.06 -120.92 42.94
N SER A 454 -24.21 -120.90 43.98
CA SER A 454 -23.60 -119.65 44.47
C SER A 454 -22.77 -118.92 43.40
N ALA A 455 -22.03 -119.67 42.58
CA ALA A 455 -21.29 -119.11 41.45
C ALA A 455 -22.21 -118.49 40.40
N SER A 456 -23.35 -119.14 40.12
CA SER A 456 -24.34 -118.67 39.15
C SER A 456 -25.07 -117.42 39.63
N ASP A 457 -25.44 -117.32 40.91
CA ASP A 457 -26.01 -116.10 41.50
C ASP A 457 -25.05 -114.91 41.38
N THR A 458 -23.77 -115.15 41.64
CA THR A 458 -22.71 -114.14 41.45
C THR A 458 -22.62 -113.72 39.98
N GLN A 459 -22.70 -114.68 39.06
CA GLN A 459 -22.68 -114.44 37.61
C GLN A 459 -23.89 -113.63 37.13
N ILE A 460 -25.08 -113.84 37.71
CA ILE A 460 -26.28 -113.03 37.41
C ILE A 460 -26.07 -111.57 37.82
N SER A 461 -25.54 -111.33 39.03
CA SER A 461 -25.25 -109.98 39.51
C SER A 461 -24.23 -109.25 38.61
N LEU A 462 -23.12 -109.92 38.29
CA LEU A 462 -22.08 -109.38 37.39
C LEU A 462 -22.64 -109.08 35.99
N THR A 463 -23.47 -109.97 35.45
CA THR A 463 -24.11 -109.78 34.14
C THR A 463 -25.03 -108.54 34.14
N ARG A 464 -25.76 -108.31 35.23
CA ARG A 464 -26.61 -107.11 35.39
C ARG A 464 -25.76 -105.84 35.42
N GLN A 465 -24.70 -105.83 36.24
CA GLN A 465 -23.79 -104.68 36.33
C GLN A 465 -23.11 -104.37 34.99
N LEU A 466 -22.74 -105.40 34.23
CA LEU A 466 -22.18 -105.26 32.88
C LEU A 466 -23.18 -104.57 31.94
N GLY A 467 -24.43 -105.01 31.93
CA GLY A 467 -25.48 -104.41 31.10
C GLY A 467 -25.77 -102.95 31.46
N ASP A 468 -25.88 -102.66 32.76
CA ASP A 468 -26.11 -101.29 33.26
C ASP A 468 -24.93 -100.37 32.91
N SER A 469 -23.69 -100.84 33.08
CA SER A 469 -22.47 -100.07 32.73
C SER A 469 -22.34 -99.83 31.23
N ALA A 470 -22.64 -100.85 30.41
CA ALA A 470 -22.63 -100.71 28.95
C ALA A 470 -23.65 -99.67 28.47
N LEU A 471 -24.85 -99.65 29.06
CA LEU A 471 -25.87 -98.65 28.75
C LEU A 471 -25.41 -97.23 29.12
N GLU A 472 -24.82 -97.06 30.31
CA GLU A 472 -24.30 -95.76 30.74
C GLU A 472 -23.19 -95.24 29.82
N VAL A 473 -22.25 -96.11 29.42
CA VAL A 473 -21.18 -95.74 28.48
C VAL A 473 -21.78 -95.40 27.10
N SER A 474 -22.77 -96.15 26.63
CA SER A 474 -23.47 -95.86 25.37
C SER A 474 -24.09 -94.46 25.36
N GLN A 475 -24.76 -94.05 26.45
CA GLN A 475 -25.34 -92.71 26.59
C GLN A 475 -24.27 -91.61 26.61
N LYS A 476 -23.14 -91.85 27.29
CA LYS A 476 -22.01 -90.91 27.29
C LYS A 476 -21.37 -90.78 25.91
N SER A 477 -21.30 -91.86 25.14
CA SER A 477 -20.84 -91.84 23.76
C SER A 477 -21.76 -91.00 22.87
N GLU A 478 -23.08 -91.16 22.97
CA GLU A 478 -24.04 -90.34 22.21
C GLU A 478 -23.89 -88.84 22.51
N LYS A 479 -23.74 -88.48 23.78
CA LYS A 479 -23.46 -87.09 24.19
C LYS A 479 -22.10 -86.59 23.67
N SER A 480 -21.11 -87.47 23.55
CA SER A 480 -19.79 -87.12 23.01
C SER A 480 -19.85 -86.82 21.51
N THR A 481 -20.66 -87.57 20.75
CA THR A 481 -20.99 -87.28 19.35
C THR A 481 -21.64 -85.89 19.21
N GLU A 482 -22.63 -85.55 20.04
CA GLU A 482 -23.27 -84.23 20.02
C GLU A 482 -22.27 -83.09 20.29
N LEU A 483 -21.38 -83.26 21.26
CA LEU A 483 -20.35 -82.29 21.60
C LEU A 483 -19.31 -82.14 20.48
N ALA A 484 -18.90 -83.24 19.84
CA ALA A 484 -18.03 -83.22 18.68
C ALA A 484 -18.64 -82.42 17.53
N GLN A 485 -19.91 -82.66 17.20
CA GLN A 485 -20.60 -81.90 16.14
C GLN A 485 -20.68 -80.40 16.45
N LYS A 486 -20.94 -80.03 17.71
CA LYS A 486 -20.89 -78.61 18.15
C LYS A 486 -19.50 -78.02 18.00
N ALA A 487 -18.44 -78.75 18.37
CA ALA A 487 -17.07 -78.30 18.22
C ALA A 487 -16.68 -78.07 16.75
N THR A 488 -17.07 -78.96 15.84
CA THR A 488 -16.92 -78.78 14.38
C THR A 488 -17.59 -77.50 13.89
N ARG A 489 -18.82 -77.23 14.34
CA ARG A 489 -19.53 -76.00 13.98
C ARG A 489 -18.80 -74.75 14.48
N TYR A 490 -18.37 -74.73 15.73
CA TYR A 490 -17.61 -73.59 16.29
C TYR A 490 -16.28 -73.35 15.58
N ALA A 491 -15.56 -74.41 15.22
CA ALA A 491 -14.34 -74.30 14.41
C ALA A 491 -14.63 -73.67 13.03
N SER A 492 -15.74 -74.05 12.40
CA SER A 492 -16.17 -73.48 11.12
C SER A 492 -16.54 -71.99 11.24
N GLU A 493 -17.31 -71.62 12.26
CA GLU A 493 -17.66 -70.22 12.56
C GLU A 493 -16.41 -69.37 12.81
N GLN A 494 -15.47 -69.87 13.62
CA GLN A 494 -14.21 -69.19 13.91
C GLN A 494 -13.40 -68.91 12.64
N LYS A 495 -13.37 -69.85 11.69
CA LYS A 495 -12.68 -69.67 10.40
C LYS A 495 -13.30 -68.54 9.58
N ILE A 496 -14.62 -68.42 9.56
CA ILE A 496 -15.34 -67.33 8.87
C ILE A 496 -15.01 -65.98 9.53
N GLU A 497 -15.01 -65.93 10.87
CA GLU A 497 -14.66 -64.71 11.61
C GLU A 497 -13.20 -64.28 11.36
N MET A 498 -12.27 -65.23 11.31
CA MET A 498 -10.86 -64.94 11.01
C MET A 498 -10.67 -64.42 9.57
N GLN A 499 -11.46 -64.88 8.61
CA GLN A 499 -11.46 -64.32 7.25
C GLN A 499 -11.97 -62.86 7.22
N ALA A 500 -13.01 -62.57 8.00
CA ALA A 500 -13.53 -61.21 8.14
C ALA A 500 -12.50 -60.30 8.83
N LEU A 501 -11.84 -60.77 9.89
CA LEU A 501 -10.77 -60.05 10.58
C LEU A 501 -9.61 -59.76 9.64
N ASN A 502 -9.15 -60.73 8.85
CA ASN A 502 -8.09 -60.52 7.86
C ASN A 502 -8.47 -59.45 6.82
N SER A 503 -9.71 -59.48 6.35
CA SER A 503 -10.23 -58.48 5.41
C SER A 503 -10.29 -57.07 6.04
N ALA A 504 -10.65 -56.97 7.32
CA ALA A 504 -10.64 -55.72 8.07
C ALA A 504 -9.22 -55.18 8.26
N MET A 505 -8.26 -56.04 8.61
CA MET A 505 -6.85 -55.67 8.75
C MET A 505 -6.27 -55.12 7.43
N LEU A 506 -6.58 -55.75 6.29
CA LEU A 506 -6.16 -55.24 4.98
C LEU A 506 -6.69 -53.83 4.70
N LYS A 507 -7.95 -53.55 5.06
CA LYS A 507 -8.52 -52.19 4.93
C LYS A 507 -7.84 -51.18 5.85
N VAL A 508 -7.52 -51.55 7.09
CA VAL A 508 -6.79 -50.67 8.02
C VAL A 508 -5.39 -50.39 7.50
N ARG A 509 -4.68 -51.41 7.01
CA ARG A 509 -3.36 -51.27 6.40
C ARG A 509 -3.39 -50.32 5.20
N GLN A 510 -4.35 -50.51 4.29
CA GLN A 510 -4.54 -49.60 3.16
C GLN A 510 -4.74 -48.15 3.63
N LYS A 511 -5.54 -47.93 4.69
CA LYS A 511 -5.77 -46.58 5.23
C LYS A 511 -4.53 -46.00 5.92
N ALA A 512 -3.73 -46.81 6.58
CA ALA A 512 -2.45 -46.39 7.14
C ALA A 512 -1.48 -45.98 6.02
N ASP A 513 -1.39 -46.76 4.94
CA ASP A 513 -0.55 -46.44 3.77
C ASP A 513 -1.03 -45.17 3.05
N GLU A 514 -2.35 -44.98 2.88
CA GLU A 514 -2.94 -43.73 2.35
C GLU A 514 -2.64 -42.53 3.24
N SER A 515 -2.71 -42.71 4.57
CA SER A 515 -2.36 -41.67 5.54
C SER A 515 -0.89 -41.30 5.45
N GLU A 516 0.00 -42.28 5.27
CA GLU A 516 1.44 -42.07 5.15
C GLU A 516 1.79 -41.22 3.92
N ASP A 517 1.24 -41.56 2.75
CA ASP A 517 1.42 -40.78 1.52
C ASP A 517 0.87 -39.35 1.67
N PHE A 518 -0.28 -39.19 2.32
CA PHE A 518 -0.87 -37.89 2.60
C PHE A 518 0.00 -37.03 3.53
N LEU A 519 0.50 -37.61 4.62
CA LEU A 519 1.38 -36.92 5.58
C LEU A 519 2.69 -36.49 4.95
N SER A 520 3.30 -37.35 4.14
CA SER A 520 4.53 -37.04 3.41
C SER A 520 4.36 -35.82 2.48
N LYS A 521 3.26 -35.76 1.71
CA LYS A 521 2.94 -34.63 0.83
C LYS A 521 2.72 -33.32 1.60
N ILE A 522 2.00 -33.37 2.72
CA ILE A 522 1.75 -32.17 3.53
C ILE A 522 3.03 -31.72 4.23
N SER A 523 3.79 -32.63 4.84
CA SER A 523 5.05 -32.32 5.52
C SER A 523 6.02 -31.58 4.58
N ALA A 524 6.18 -32.07 3.34
CA ALA A 524 6.98 -31.38 2.32
C ALA A 524 6.46 -29.97 2.01
N THR A 525 5.14 -29.80 1.92
CA THR A 525 4.51 -28.51 1.64
C THR A 525 4.67 -27.52 2.80
N ILE A 526 4.47 -27.97 4.05
CA ILE A 526 4.64 -27.13 5.24
C ILE A 526 6.09 -26.75 5.42
N THR A 527 7.03 -27.69 5.27
CA THR A 527 8.47 -27.41 5.35
C THR A 527 8.87 -26.30 4.36
N LYS A 528 8.36 -26.36 3.13
CA LYS A 528 8.57 -25.28 2.14
C LYS A 528 8.00 -23.94 2.61
N ARG A 529 6.79 -23.90 3.18
CA ARG A 529 6.15 -22.68 3.70
C ARG A 529 6.88 -22.10 4.91
N VAL A 530 7.36 -22.94 5.83
CA VAL A 530 8.17 -22.51 6.98
C VAL A 530 9.45 -21.84 6.49
N ASN A 531 10.14 -22.42 5.51
CA ASN A 531 11.34 -21.83 4.91
C ASN A 531 11.04 -20.49 4.21
N GLU A 532 9.94 -20.38 3.45
CA GLU A 532 9.50 -19.13 2.83
C GLU A 532 9.23 -18.03 3.89
N ILE A 533 8.60 -18.38 5.02
CA ILE A 533 8.33 -17.44 6.13
C ILE A 533 9.63 -17.02 6.82
N ALA A 534 10.55 -17.95 7.09
CA ALA A 534 11.85 -17.65 7.69
C ALA A 534 12.65 -16.65 6.83
N LEU A 535 12.73 -16.91 5.52
CA LEU A 535 13.31 -15.99 4.54
C LEU A 535 12.64 -14.61 4.56
N SER A 536 11.31 -14.56 4.67
CA SER A 536 10.57 -13.27 4.73
C SER A 536 10.79 -12.50 6.03
N LEU A 537 11.12 -13.18 7.13
CA LEU A 537 11.46 -12.60 8.42
C LEU A 537 12.93 -12.17 8.51
N GLY A 538 13.76 -12.55 7.53
CA GLY A 538 15.21 -12.31 7.55
C GLY A 538 15.95 -13.17 8.58
N ILE A 539 15.42 -14.36 8.87
CA ILE A 539 15.98 -15.35 9.80
C ILE A 539 16.58 -16.52 9.01
#